data_AF-A0A0C5WQK6-F1
#
_entry.id   AF-A0A0C5WQK6-F1
#
_cell.length_a   1.000
_cell.length_b   1.000
_cell.length_c   1.000
_cell.angle_alpha   90.00
_cell.angle_beta   90.00
_cell.angle_gamma   90.00
#
_symmetry.space_group_name_H-M   'P 1'
#
loop_
_entity.id
_entity.type
_entity.pdbx_description
1 polymer ?
#
loop_
_entity_poly.entity_id
_entity_poly.type
_entity_poly.pdbx_seq_one_letter_code
_entity_poly.pdbx_strand_id
1 'polypeptide(L)'
;MAAIIDYLSFSWTPEELSQIFDLAKMGASIKAIRGFEFNEYGDSVTRDALDTAAIDYKAAIRAKLRDTEFAIGADSRKFHEIKRDMLDHFGLNTLDCLCRGEVDRFINRLNHGLGLFGNDWSFSLRSGGFSGYSHSANILVNGQQAGLCAWGAKNHGCYVSFSGTGTAVLDLNEVHNALHQLPGAKITRVDIAFDSLDGKYNIQTARKMAEHGQFVTRGRPSSYCYIESGHMSQVASYQKTSGNSETLKKRFGFVADKGKSLYVGTRDAGKMLRVYEKGKQLKSEHKDWVRWELELRAKDRVLPFDVLLEPDKYLAGAYPALSFVSKENQCRIATHKRKWFTSVDNAVRNGATQCGKLVNFMRQCLDMDDSQIVRLLTNHLESHEIPDRLNQPVYEDTDESSGIRLRCMKFIEPDNHDIYSLA
;
A
#
# COMPACT_ATOMS: atom_id res chain seq x y z
N MET A 1 -26.15 10.81 9.29
CA MET A 1 -24.80 10.60 9.88
C MET A 1 -23.80 10.76 8.76
N ALA A 2 -22.72 11.49 9.01
CA ALA A 2 -21.62 11.63 8.06
C ALA A 2 -20.62 10.48 8.26
N ALA A 3 -19.90 10.12 7.20
CA ALA A 3 -18.79 9.19 7.28
C ALA A 3 -17.61 9.84 8.02
N ILE A 4 -16.82 8.99 8.67
CA ILE A 4 -15.64 9.39 9.45
C ILE A 4 -14.40 8.68 8.94
N ILE A 5 -13.24 9.25 9.20
CA ILE A 5 -11.96 8.55 9.05
C ILE A 5 -11.74 7.69 10.29
N ASP A 6 -11.62 6.37 10.11
CA ASP A 6 -11.42 5.38 11.19
C ASP A 6 -9.99 4.81 11.20
N TYR A 7 -9.20 5.14 10.19
CA TYR A 7 -7.75 4.90 10.15
C TYR A 7 -7.12 5.82 9.12
N LEU A 8 -5.93 6.34 9.42
CA LEU A 8 -5.14 7.13 8.49
C LEU A 8 -3.67 6.71 8.58
N SER A 9 -3.01 6.48 7.46
CA SER A 9 -1.56 6.44 7.41
C SER A 9 -1.02 7.15 6.18
N PHE A 10 0.14 7.78 6.33
CA PHE A 10 0.83 8.50 5.28
C PHE A 10 2.34 8.40 5.48
N SER A 11 3.07 8.69 4.41
CA SER A 11 4.53 8.72 4.41
C SER A 11 5.01 9.93 3.64
N TRP A 12 6.18 10.45 3.99
CA TRP A 12 6.86 11.51 3.26
C TRP A 12 8.37 11.28 3.30
N THR A 13 9.08 11.90 2.37
CA THR A 13 10.54 11.81 2.27
C THR A 13 11.10 13.20 2.53
N PRO A 14 11.97 13.40 3.55
CA PRO A 14 12.63 14.68 3.78
C PRO A 14 13.28 15.21 2.49
N GLU A 15 13.25 16.52 2.26
CA GLU A 15 13.71 17.14 1.01
C GLU A 15 15.16 16.74 0.66
N GLU A 16 16.04 16.77 1.66
CA GLU A 16 17.45 16.39 1.50
C GLU A 16 17.60 14.93 1.08
N LEU A 17 16.79 14.04 1.67
CA LEU A 17 16.79 12.62 1.33
C LEU A 17 16.19 12.37 -0.07
N SER A 18 15.20 13.17 -0.47
CA SER A 18 14.64 13.11 -1.82
C SER A 18 15.69 13.46 -2.87
N GLN A 19 16.45 14.55 -2.65
CA GLN A 19 17.54 14.96 -3.54
C GLN A 19 18.59 13.85 -3.70
N ILE A 20 18.96 13.18 -2.60
CA ILE A 20 19.87 12.03 -2.64
C ILE A 20 19.30 10.88 -3.50
N PHE A 21 18.00 10.58 -3.39
CA PHE A 21 17.37 9.57 -4.23
C PHE A 21 17.25 9.98 -5.69
N ASP A 22 17.05 11.26 -5.98
CA ASP A 22 17.00 11.74 -7.36
C ASP A 22 18.38 11.64 -8.02
N LEU A 23 19.46 11.95 -7.31
CA LEU A 23 20.83 11.65 -7.75
C LEU A 23 21.02 10.16 -8.06
N ALA A 24 20.53 9.27 -7.18
CA ALA A 24 20.61 7.84 -7.41
C ALA A 24 19.79 7.38 -8.64
N LYS A 25 18.61 7.97 -8.88
CA LYS A 25 17.80 7.70 -10.09
C LYS A 25 18.49 8.18 -11.36
N MET A 26 19.25 9.28 -11.27
CA MET A 26 20.01 9.85 -12.38
C MET A 26 21.32 9.10 -12.68
N GLY A 27 21.62 8.03 -11.94
CA GLY A 27 22.86 7.26 -12.14
C GLY A 27 24.10 8.03 -11.71
N ALA A 28 24.00 8.87 -10.67
CA ALA A 28 25.12 9.66 -10.18
C ALA A 28 26.20 8.77 -9.56
N SER A 29 27.46 9.05 -9.87
CA SER A 29 28.61 8.55 -9.11
C SER A 29 29.30 9.70 -8.38
N ILE A 30 29.89 9.38 -7.23
CA ILE A 30 30.64 10.35 -6.41
C ILE A 30 32.05 10.42 -7.00
N LYS A 31 32.47 11.60 -7.49
CA LYS A 31 33.87 11.78 -7.88
C LYS A 31 34.71 11.79 -6.62
N ALA A 32 35.81 11.04 -6.62
CA ALA A 32 36.73 11.00 -5.49
C ALA A 32 37.10 12.43 -5.08
N ILE A 33 36.80 12.78 -3.83
CA ILE A 33 37.30 14.01 -3.22
C ILE A 33 38.83 13.84 -3.16
N ARG A 34 39.58 14.73 -3.82
CA ARG A 34 41.02 14.85 -3.54
C ARG A 34 41.14 15.36 -2.10
N GLY A 35 41.49 14.45 -1.18
CA GLY A 35 41.83 14.79 0.19
C GLY A 35 41.20 13.84 1.21
N PHE A 36 41.79 12.67 1.38
CA PHE A 36 41.82 12.09 2.72
C PHE A 36 42.87 12.89 3.50
N GLU A 37 42.45 13.84 4.31
CA GLU A 37 43.33 14.32 5.39
C GLU A 37 43.36 13.22 6.46
N PHE A 38 44.40 12.39 6.38
CA PHE A 38 44.83 11.56 7.49
C PHE A 38 45.48 12.49 8.53
N ASN A 39 45.16 12.31 9.81
CA ASN A 39 46.00 12.91 10.86
C ASN A 39 47.37 12.21 10.89
N GLU A 40 48.36 12.81 11.55
CA GLU A 40 49.76 12.33 11.58
C GLU A 40 49.97 10.89 12.11
N TYR A 41 48.89 10.22 12.55
CA TYR A 41 48.91 8.85 13.07
C TYR A 41 48.20 7.82 12.18
N GLY A 42 47.66 8.22 11.02
CA GLY A 42 47.14 7.27 10.01
C GLY A 42 45.79 6.62 10.35
N ASP A 43 45.06 7.13 11.33
CA ASP A 43 43.72 6.64 11.66
C ASP A 43 42.67 7.29 10.75
N SER A 44 41.68 6.50 10.29
CA SER A 44 40.50 7.08 9.64
C SER A 44 39.71 7.88 10.69
N VAL A 45 39.43 9.15 10.41
CA VAL A 45 38.55 9.97 11.26
C VAL A 45 37.10 9.49 11.13
N THR A 46 36.82 8.36 11.75
CA THR A 46 35.46 7.88 12.02
C THR A 46 35.38 7.60 13.50
N ARG A 47 35.01 8.62 14.27
CA ARG A 47 34.36 8.56 15.58
C ARG A 47 34.40 9.93 16.22
N ASP A 48 33.49 10.80 15.78
CA ASP A 48 32.90 11.72 16.72
C ASP A 48 31.48 11.22 17.00
N ALA A 49 31.34 10.61 18.17
CA ALA A 49 30.06 10.49 18.84
C ALA A 49 29.62 11.91 19.19
N LEU A 50 29.05 12.61 18.22
CA LEU A 50 28.55 13.96 18.41
C LEU A 50 27.30 13.91 19.26
N ASP A 51 27.29 14.78 20.26
CA ASP A 51 26.15 15.12 21.08
C ASP A 51 24.91 15.36 20.19
N THR A 52 23.97 14.41 20.23
CA THR A 52 22.91 14.24 19.22
C THR A 52 21.80 15.30 19.30
N ALA A 53 21.87 16.19 20.30
CA ALA A 53 20.87 17.23 20.57
C ALA A 53 21.13 18.57 19.85
N ALA A 54 22.33 18.83 19.33
CA ALA A 54 22.74 20.15 18.82
C ALA A 54 22.96 20.22 17.30
N ILE A 55 22.93 19.10 16.58
CA ILE A 55 23.24 19.08 15.13
C ILE A 55 21.97 19.36 14.31
N ASP A 56 22.03 20.42 13.51
CA ASP A 56 21.08 20.61 12.40
C ASP A 56 21.44 19.64 11.25
N TYR A 57 20.85 18.44 11.30
CA TYR A 57 21.06 17.41 10.28
C TYR A 57 20.68 17.89 8.87
N LYS A 58 19.69 18.79 8.73
CA LYS A 58 19.34 19.34 7.41
C LYS A 58 20.48 20.19 6.88
N ALA A 59 20.99 21.12 7.68
CA ALA A 59 22.11 21.98 7.29
C ALA A 59 23.36 21.15 6.95
N ALA A 60 23.68 20.14 7.75
CA ALA A 60 24.83 19.26 7.54
C ALA A 60 24.73 18.47 6.21
N ILE A 61 23.57 17.89 5.93
CA ILE A 61 23.36 17.14 4.68
C ILE A 61 23.34 18.08 3.46
N ARG A 62 22.73 19.26 3.58
CA ARG A 62 22.73 20.28 2.53
C ARG A 62 24.15 20.78 2.22
N ALA A 63 24.99 20.98 3.23
CA ALA A 63 26.39 21.32 3.02
C ALA A 63 27.11 20.21 2.25
N LYS A 64 26.98 18.97 2.71
CA LYS A 64 27.59 17.82 2.04
C LYS A 64 27.09 17.61 0.61
N LEU A 65 25.82 17.88 0.33
CA LEU A 65 25.25 17.86 -1.03
C LEU A 65 25.90 18.91 -1.95
N ARG A 66 26.23 20.10 -1.42
CA ARG A 66 26.92 21.16 -2.19
C ARG A 66 28.39 20.86 -2.40
N ASP A 67 29.05 20.30 -1.39
CA ASP A 67 30.50 20.10 -1.38
C ASP A 67 30.92 18.82 -2.11
N THR A 68 29.97 17.91 -2.39
CA THR A 68 30.25 16.68 -3.13
C THR A 68 30.11 16.91 -4.64
N GLU A 69 31.16 16.60 -5.40
CA GLU A 69 31.09 16.54 -6.86
C GLU A 69 30.44 15.24 -7.35
N PHE A 70 29.33 15.37 -8.09
CA PHE A 70 28.62 14.23 -8.69
C PHE A 70 28.85 14.16 -10.21
N ALA A 71 29.12 12.96 -10.73
CA ALA A 71 29.10 12.68 -12.16
C ALA A 71 27.77 12.00 -12.54
N ILE A 72 26.90 12.70 -13.26
CA ILE A 72 25.58 12.21 -13.66
C ILE A 72 25.67 11.29 -14.88
N GLY A 73 24.93 10.17 -14.87
CA GLY A 73 24.88 9.22 -15.98
C GLY A 73 26.17 8.42 -16.20
N ALA A 74 27.12 8.52 -15.28
CA ALA A 74 28.39 7.80 -15.32
C ALA A 74 28.25 6.35 -14.86
N ASP A 75 27.17 6.01 -14.14
CA ASP A 75 26.97 4.69 -13.55
C ASP A 75 25.78 3.94 -14.18
N SER A 76 26.05 2.80 -14.81
CA SER A 76 25.04 1.94 -15.44
C SER A 76 24.44 0.90 -14.47
N ARG A 77 24.85 0.90 -13.20
CA ARG A 77 24.35 -0.01 -12.15
C ARG A 77 22.88 0.23 -11.83
N LYS A 78 22.26 -0.75 -11.15
CA LYS A 78 20.84 -0.65 -10.78
C LYS A 78 20.65 0.44 -9.73
N PHE A 79 19.49 1.11 -9.78
CA PHE A 79 19.10 2.15 -8.81
C PHE A 79 19.39 1.76 -7.35
N HIS A 80 19.10 0.51 -6.95
CA HIS A 80 19.31 0.07 -5.58
C HIS A 80 20.78 0.02 -5.15
N GLU A 81 21.70 -0.24 -6.07
CA GLU A 81 23.14 -0.27 -5.80
C GLU A 81 23.65 1.17 -5.62
N ILE A 82 23.27 2.05 -6.54
CA ILE A 82 23.63 3.48 -6.48
C ILE A 82 23.02 4.13 -5.23
N LYS A 83 21.76 3.82 -4.92
CA LYS A 83 21.09 4.28 -3.69
C LYS A 83 21.87 3.86 -2.45
N ARG A 84 22.36 2.62 -2.37
CA ARG A 84 23.14 2.15 -1.22
C ARG A 84 24.41 2.97 -1.07
N ASP A 85 25.17 3.12 -2.16
CA ASP A 85 26.43 3.86 -2.13
C ASP A 85 26.21 5.33 -1.74
N MET A 86 25.11 5.95 -2.21
CA MET A 86 24.71 7.29 -1.78
C MET A 86 24.36 7.35 -0.29
N LEU A 87 23.56 6.41 0.22
CA LEU A 87 23.21 6.37 1.64
C LEU A 87 24.46 6.18 2.53
N ASP A 88 25.42 5.38 2.07
CA ASP A 88 26.68 5.14 2.77
C ASP A 88 27.57 6.40 2.75
N HIS A 89 27.68 7.08 1.61
CA HIS A 89 28.41 8.35 1.50
C HIS A 89 27.87 9.41 2.45
N PHE A 90 26.56 9.62 2.49
CA PHE A 90 25.94 10.60 3.38
C PHE A 90 25.87 10.16 4.85
N GLY A 91 26.13 8.89 5.13
CA GLY A 91 26.06 8.30 6.46
C GLY A 91 24.63 7.91 6.83
N LEU A 92 24.34 6.61 6.81
CA LEU A 92 22.99 6.09 7.06
C LEU A 92 22.42 6.57 8.41
N ASN A 93 23.22 6.56 9.47
CA ASN A 93 22.78 7.00 10.80
C ASN A 93 22.40 8.49 10.81
N THR A 94 23.18 9.33 10.13
CA THR A 94 22.88 10.77 9.96
C THR A 94 21.56 10.98 9.24
N LEU A 95 21.30 10.20 8.19
CA LEU A 95 20.04 10.25 7.45
C LEU A 95 18.86 9.71 8.28
N ASP A 96 19.07 8.67 9.09
CA ASP A 96 18.04 8.17 10.01
C ASP A 96 17.72 9.21 11.11
N CYS A 97 18.72 9.96 11.60
CA CYS A 97 18.53 11.11 12.49
C CYS A 97 17.75 12.27 11.84
N LEU A 98 18.02 12.58 10.56
CA LEU A 98 17.20 13.53 9.79
C LEU A 98 15.73 13.09 9.78
N CYS A 99 15.47 11.82 9.45
CA CYS A 99 14.11 11.28 9.38
C CYS A 99 13.42 11.28 10.75
N ARG A 100 14.17 10.99 11.82
CA ARG A 100 13.68 11.11 13.21
C ARG A 100 13.24 12.54 13.51
N GLY A 101 14.10 13.52 13.24
CA GLY A 101 13.79 14.93 13.50
C GLY A 101 12.53 15.41 12.77
N GLU A 102 12.27 14.91 11.55
CA GLU A 102 11.02 15.20 10.82
C GLU A 102 9.79 14.58 11.50
N VAL A 103 9.89 13.34 11.98
CA VAL A 103 8.81 12.69 12.75
C VAL A 103 8.58 13.44 14.06
N ASP A 104 9.63 13.79 14.80
CA ASP A 104 9.52 14.51 16.08
C ASP A 104 8.83 15.87 15.88
N ARG A 105 9.20 16.62 14.83
CA ARG A 105 8.52 17.88 14.46
C ARG A 105 7.05 17.66 14.13
N PHE A 106 6.72 16.62 13.36
CA PHE A 106 5.33 16.31 13.02
C PHE A 106 4.50 15.97 14.26
N ILE A 107 5.02 15.11 15.14
CA ILE A 107 4.33 14.74 16.38
C ILE A 107 4.15 15.94 17.30
N ASN A 108 5.16 16.81 17.40
CA ASN A 108 5.03 18.05 18.17
C ASN A 108 3.87 18.94 17.65
N ARG A 109 3.66 18.99 16.34
CA ARG A 109 2.52 19.72 15.76
C ARG A 109 1.14 19.15 16.15
N LEU A 110 1.04 17.90 16.61
CA LEU A 110 -0.20 17.37 17.19
C LEU A 110 -0.64 18.14 18.43
N ASN A 111 0.31 18.62 19.24
CA ASN A 111 0.04 19.48 20.39
C ASN A 111 -0.15 20.97 20.02
N HIS A 112 0.07 21.34 18.76
CA HIS A 112 0.09 22.72 18.27
C HIS A 112 -0.76 22.91 17.01
N GLY A 113 -1.93 22.28 16.98
CA GLY A 113 -2.97 22.54 15.98
C GLY A 113 -3.41 21.34 15.14
N LEU A 114 -2.61 20.27 15.04
CA LEU A 114 -3.04 19.07 14.29
C LEU A 114 -3.96 18.14 15.12
N GLY A 115 -3.89 18.22 16.45
CA GLY A 115 -4.78 17.54 17.37
C GLY A 115 -5.84 18.48 17.94
N LEU A 116 -7.02 17.94 18.28
CA LEU A 116 -8.08 18.71 18.94
C LEU A 116 -7.63 19.17 20.33
N PHE A 117 -8.00 20.40 20.69
CA PHE A 117 -7.68 21.02 21.98
C PHE A 117 -8.09 20.14 23.17
N GLY A 118 -7.26 20.14 24.22
CA GLY A 118 -7.46 19.36 25.44
C GLY A 118 -6.90 17.94 25.41
N ASN A 119 -6.26 17.52 24.32
CA ASN A 119 -5.54 16.26 24.22
C ASN A 119 -4.02 16.48 24.32
N ASP A 120 -3.35 15.61 25.06
CA ASP A 120 -1.89 15.58 25.18
C ASP A 120 -1.31 14.44 24.34
N TRP A 121 -0.52 14.81 23.33
CA TRP A 121 0.13 13.87 22.41
C TRP A 121 1.58 13.63 22.79
N SER A 122 1.96 12.37 22.84
CA SER A 122 3.33 11.93 23.08
C SER A 122 3.65 10.70 22.25
N PHE A 123 4.90 10.23 22.30
CA PHE A 123 5.25 8.95 21.72
C PHE A 123 6.21 8.16 22.62
N SER A 124 6.18 6.84 22.49
CA SER A 124 7.08 5.91 23.18
C SER A 124 7.84 5.06 22.18
N LEU A 125 9.17 5.05 22.29
CA LEU A 125 10.04 4.27 21.41
C LEU A 125 9.75 2.78 21.53
N ARG A 126 9.80 2.08 20.39
CA ARG A 126 9.70 0.62 20.31
C ARG A 126 11.09 0.03 20.18
N SER A 127 11.24 -1.23 20.61
CA SER A 127 12.51 -1.97 20.53
C SER A 127 12.94 -2.34 19.11
N GLY A 128 12.07 -2.14 18.10
CA GLY A 128 12.35 -2.50 16.73
C GLY A 128 11.68 -1.59 15.72
N GLY A 129 12.06 -1.79 14.46
CA GLY A 129 11.49 -1.12 13.30
C GLY A 129 10.05 -1.52 12.98
N PHE A 130 9.51 -0.99 11.88
CA PHE A 130 8.17 -1.30 11.41
C PHE A 130 8.13 -1.30 9.88
N SER A 131 7.57 -2.32 9.24
CA SER A 131 7.30 -2.32 7.78
C SER A 131 8.46 -1.85 6.90
N GLY A 132 9.69 -2.27 7.22
CA GLY A 132 10.92 -1.92 6.50
C GLY A 132 11.65 -0.67 7.03
N TYR A 133 11.03 0.15 7.87
CA TYR A 133 11.68 1.25 8.57
C TYR A 133 12.55 0.70 9.70
N SER A 134 13.76 1.26 9.89
CA SER A 134 14.73 0.85 10.90
C SER A 134 14.23 1.09 12.32
N HIS A 135 13.45 2.15 12.53
CA HIS A 135 13.00 2.60 13.84
C HIS A 135 11.49 2.83 13.87
N SER A 136 10.89 2.70 15.05
CA SER A 136 9.49 3.03 15.26
C SER A 136 9.14 3.42 16.69
N ALA A 137 8.01 4.09 16.86
CA ALA A 137 7.43 4.46 18.14
C ALA A 137 5.90 4.32 18.11
N ASN A 138 5.29 4.09 19.26
CA ASN A 138 3.84 4.21 19.43
C ASN A 138 3.49 5.68 19.66
N ILE A 139 2.47 6.18 18.96
CA ILE A 139 1.90 7.50 19.23
C ILE A 139 0.81 7.33 20.28
N LEU A 140 0.84 8.16 21.31
CA LEU A 140 -0.08 8.14 22.43
C LEU A 140 -0.87 9.44 22.46
N VAL A 141 -2.13 9.37 22.87
CA VAL A 141 -2.97 10.51 23.22
C VAL A 141 -3.54 10.27 24.62
N ASN A 142 -3.31 11.20 25.55
CA ASN A 142 -3.71 11.07 26.95
C ASN A 142 -3.26 9.73 27.58
N GLY A 143 -2.08 9.25 27.20
CA GLY A 143 -1.52 7.95 27.62
C GLY A 143 -2.08 6.70 26.92
N GLN A 144 -3.12 6.83 26.08
CA GLN A 144 -3.67 5.72 25.31
C GLN A 144 -3.05 5.65 23.90
N GLN A 145 -2.81 4.44 23.40
CA GLN A 145 -2.26 4.26 22.05
C GLN A 145 -3.23 4.77 20.96
N ALA A 146 -2.81 5.79 20.24
CA ALA A 146 -3.56 6.47 19.17
C ALA A 146 -3.02 6.14 17.78
N GLY A 147 -1.80 5.63 17.68
CA GLY A 147 -1.13 5.43 16.40
C GLY A 147 0.27 4.86 16.52
N LEU A 148 1.03 5.00 15.44
CA LEU A 148 2.46 4.68 15.40
C LEU A 148 3.17 5.60 14.40
N CYS A 149 4.45 5.88 14.65
CA CYS A 149 5.35 6.48 13.68
C CYS A 149 6.57 5.59 13.46
N ALA A 150 7.17 5.69 12.28
CA ALA A 150 8.36 4.94 11.91
C ALA A 150 9.23 5.77 10.98
N TRP A 151 10.54 5.56 11.05
CA TRP A 151 11.50 6.29 10.24
C TRP A 151 12.72 5.43 9.87
N GLY A 152 13.31 5.79 8.73
CA GLY A 152 14.53 5.16 8.23
C GLY A 152 14.78 5.52 6.77
N ALA A 153 15.97 6.04 6.49
CA ALA A 153 16.39 6.51 5.17
C ALA A 153 16.42 5.36 4.15
N LYS A 154 16.83 4.15 4.56
CA LYS A 154 16.74 2.94 3.71
C LYS A 154 15.32 2.72 3.16
N ASN A 155 14.30 3.03 3.94
CA ASN A 155 12.89 2.88 3.57
C ASN A 155 12.22 4.21 3.21
N HIS A 156 12.98 5.14 2.64
CA HIS A 156 12.46 6.37 2.04
C HIS A 156 11.89 7.42 3.00
N GLY A 157 12.31 7.42 4.27
CA GLY A 157 12.05 8.55 5.16
C GLY A 157 11.10 8.21 6.30
N CYS A 158 9.93 8.83 6.30
CA CYS A 158 9.05 8.93 7.46
C CYS A 158 7.68 8.29 7.18
N TYR A 159 7.07 7.72 8.22
CA TYR A 159 5.75 7.14 8.21
C TYR A 159 5.00 7.46 9.50
N VAL A 160 3.73 7.82 9.38
CA VAL A 160 2.83 8.04 10.51
C VAL A 160 1.52 7.33 10.23
N SER A 161 0.91 6.76 11.28
CA SER A 161 -0.43 6.22 11.23
C SER A 161 -1.20 6.49 12.51
N PHE A 162 -2.52 6.65 12.37
CA PHE A 162 -3.49 6.87 13.43
C PHE A 162 -4.59 5.81 13.34
N SER A 163 -4.94 5.22 14.48
CA SER A 163 -6.08 4.31 14.64
C SER A 163 -7.41 5.08 14.65
N GLY A 164 -8.53 4.37 14.77
CA GLY A 164 -9.85 5.01 14.98
C GLY A 164 -9.86 5.93 16.20
N THR A 165 -9.19 5.53 17.28
CA THR A 165 -9.01 6.37 18.48
C THR A 165 -8.19 7.62 18.18
N GLY A 166 -7.09 7.49 17.44
CA GLY A 166 -6.26 8.65 17.10
C GLY A 166 -6.93 9.61 16.14
N THR A 167 -7.54 9.09 15.08
CA THR A 167 -8.25 9.89 14.05
C THR A 167 -9.45 10.65 14.61
N ALA A 168 -10.13 10.11 15.63
CA ALA A 168 -11.24 10.79 16.30
C ALA A 168 -10.84 12.08 17.04
N VAL A 169 -9.55 12.29 17.32
CA VAL A 169 -9.03 13.46 18.05
C VAL A 169 -8.04 14.29 17.22
N LEU A 170 -8.00 14.08 15.90
CA LEU A 170 -7.27 14.94 14.97
C LEU A 170 -8.18 16.07 14.47
N ASP A 171 -7.58 17.24 14.20
CA ASP A 171 -8.18 18.20 13.29
C ASP A 171 -7.83 17.79 11.85
N LEU A 172 -8.79 17.17 11.17
CA LEU A 172 -8.58 16.65 9.81
C LEU A 172 -8.34 17.74 8.76
N ASN A 173 -8.81 18.98 8.99
CA ASN A 173 -8.52 20.10 8.10
C ASN A 173 -7.05 20.52 8.24
N GLU A 174 -6.57 20.64 9.47
CA GLU A 174 -5.17 20.99 9.72
C GLU A 174 -4.22 19.87 9.30
N VAL A 175 -4.62 18.61 9.47
CA VAL A 175 -3.86 17.47 8.94
C VAL A 175 -3.82 17.50 7.40
N HIS A 176 -4.93 17.79 6.73
CA HIS A 176 -4.97 17.97 5.26
C HIS A 176 -3.98 19.05 4.81
N ASN A 177 -4.03 20.24 5.44
CA ASN A 177 -3.11 21.35 5.16
C ASN A 177 -1.65 20.94 5.39
N ALA A 178 -1.37 20.25 6.49
CA ALA A 178 -0.04 19.79 6.83
C ALA A 178 0.50 18.78 5.80
N LEU A 179 -0.34 17.87 5.30
CA LEU A 179 0.07 16.90 4.28
C LEU A 179 0.52 17.59 2.98
N HIS A 180 -0.15 18.66 2.55
CA HIS A 180 0.27 19.46 1.38
C HIS A 180 1.62 20.15 1.56
N GLN A 181 2.00 20.46 2.80
CA GLN A 181 3.29 21.09 3.13
C GLN A 181 4.42 20.07 3.28
N LEU A 182 4.11 18.78 3.44
CA LEU A 182 5.12 17.74 3.61
C LEU A 182 5.69 17.29 2.26
N PRO A 183 7.03 17.25 2.09
CA PRO A 183 7.66 16.94 0.80
C PRO A 183 7.36 15.51 0.34
N GLY A 184 6.75 15.39 -0.85
CA GLY A 184 6.42 14.10 -1.45
C GLY A 184 5.45 13.27 -0.61
N ALA A 185 4.64 13.90 0.24
CA ALA A 185 3.69 13.22 1.09
C ALA A 185 2.66 12.43 0.27
N LYS A 186 2.31 11.26 0.79
CA LYS A 186 1.24 10.43 0.21
C LYS A 186 0.50 9.71 1.31
N ILE A 187 -0.82 9.68 1.23
CA ILE A 187 -1.64 8.78 2.04
C ILE A 187 -1.34 7.35 1.56
N THR A 188 -0.93 6.49 2.49
CA THR A 188 -0.62 5.07 2.23
C THR A 188 -1.82 4.18 2.50
N ARG A 189 -2.68 4.58 3.46
CA ARG A 189 -3.97 3.94 3.76
C ARG A 189 -4.93 4.94 4.38
N VAL A 190 -6.21 4.79 4.05
CA VAL A 190 -7.32 5.45 4.74
C VAL A 190 -8.45 4.45 4.92
N ASP A 191 -9.03 4.38 6.12
CA ASP A 191 -10.26 3.64 6.35
C ASP A 191 -11.39 4.64 6.60
N ILE A 192 -12.45 4.55 5.81
CA ILE A 192 -13.61 5.44 5.88
C ILE A 192 -14.80 4.65 6.41
N ALA A 193 -15.42 5.09 7.49
CA ALA A 193 -16.52 4.39 8.16
C ALA A 193 -17.83 5.18 8.12
N PHE A 194 -18.93 4.48 7.86
CA PHE A 194 -20.29 4.96 8.08
C PHE A 194 -20.98 4.09 9.12
N ASP A 195 -21.58 4.72 10.13
CA ASP A 195 -22.29 4.05 11.21
C ASP A 195 -23.81 4.12 10.97
N SER A 196 -24.46 2.95 10.85
CA SER A 196 -25.92 2.81 10.79
C SER A 196 -26.43 2.36 12.16
N LEU A 197 -27.12 3.25 12.87
CA LEU A 197 -27.62 2.99 14.23
C LEU A 197 -29.07 2.48 14.25
N ASP A 198 -29.80 2.64 13.15
CA ASP A 198 -31.25 2.40 13.00
C ASP A 198 -31.60 0.97 12.53
N GLY A 199 -30.60 0.11 12.33
CA GLY A 199 -30.79 -1.25 11.82
C GLY A 199 -31.17 -1.37 10.34
N LYS A 200 -31.32 -0.25 9.61
CA LYS A 200 -31.73 -0.24 8.19
C LYS A 200 -30.67 -0.85 7.28
N TYR A 201 -29.41 -0.46 7.47
CA TYR A 201 -28.27 -0.98 6.71
C TYR A 201 -27.53 -2.07 7.48
N ASN A 202 -28.26 -3.11 7.89
CA ASN A 202 -27.70 -4.25 8.62
C ASN A 202 -26.93 -5.24 7.71
N ILE A 203 -26.36 -6.29 8.31
CA ILE A 203 -25.59 -7.33 7.61
C ILE A 203 -26.42 -8.04 6.54
N GLN A 204 -27.71 -8.31 6.80
CA GLN A 204 -28.58 -8.96 5.82
C GLN A 204 -28.84 -8.05 4.61
N THR A 205 -28.98 -6.74 4.84
CA THR A 205 -29.04 -5.75 3.76
C THR A 205 -27.77 -5.81 2.91
N ALA A 206 -26.59 -5.83 3.53
CA ALA A 206 -25.32 -5.95 2.79
C ALA A 206 -25.22 -7.25 1.98
N ARG A 207 -25.68 -8.38 2.52
CA ARG A 207 -25.72 -9.65 1.79
C ARG A 207 -26.65 -9.60 0.58
N LYS A 208 -27.84 -9.05 0.73
CA LYS A 208 -28.78 -8.84 -0.39
C LYS A 208 -28.17 -7.94 -1.46
N MET A 209 -27.47 -6.87 -1.07
CA MET A 209 -26.76 -6.00 -2.04
C MET A 209 -25.67 -6.77 -2.79
N ALA A 210 -24.97 -7.69 -2.13
CA ALA A 210 -23.97 -8.56 -2.79
C ALA A 210 -24.61 -9.52 -3.79
N GLU A 211 -25.72 -10.15 -3.42
CA GLU A 211 -26.49 -11.06 -4.29
C GLU A 211 -26.99 -10.35 -5.56
N HIS A 212 -27.32 -9.06 -5.47
CA HIS A 212 -27.68 -8.22 -6.62
C HIS A 212 -26.47 -7.62 -7.36
N GLY A 213 -25.24 -8.05 -7.07
CA GLY A 213 -24.04 -7.59 -7.76
C GLY A 213 -23.63 -6.14 -7.46
N GLN A 214 -24.16 -5.51 -6.41
CA GLN A 214 -23.91 -4.09 -6.12
C GLN A 214 -22.50 -3.79 -5.59
N PHE A 215 -21.67 -4.82 -5.36
CA PHE A 215 -20.24 -4.66 -5.10
C PHE A 215 -19.36 -4.87 -6.34
N VAL A 216 -19.95 -5.13 -7.50
CA VAL A 216 -19.23 -5.20 -8.76
C VAL A 216 -19.08 -3.79 -9.32
N THR A 217 -17.84 -3.30 -9.40
CA THR A 217 -17.56 -1.96 -9.97
C THR A 217 -17.12 -2.02 -11.41
N ARG A 218 -16.23 -2.96 -11.77
CA ARG A 218 -15.77 -3.27 -13.13
C ARG A 218 -15.22 -4.70 -13.17
N GLY A 219 -15.53 -5.46 -14.22
CA GLY A 219 -14.97 -6.80 -14.45
C GLY A 219 -15.44 -7.86 -13.45
N ARG A 220 -14.55 -8.77 -13.06
CA ARG A 220 -14.88 -9.91 -12.20
C ARG A 220 -15.42 -9.46 -10.83
N PRO A 221 -16.46 -10.13 -10.29
CA PRO A 221 -16.93 -9.89 -8.94
C PRO A 221 -15.83 -9.99 -7.88
N SER A 222 -15.92 -9.15 -6.86
CA SER A 222 -14.98 -9.17 -5.73
C SER A 222 -15.13 -10.45 -4.90
N SER A 223 -14.02 -10.94 -4.34
CA SER A 223 -14.06 -11.98 -3.32
C SER A 223 -14.81 -11.49 -2.08
N TYR A 224 -15.41 -12.40 -1.33
CA TYR A 224 -16.04 -12.07 -0.06
C TYR A 224 -15.60 -13.05 1.04
N CYS A 225 -15.71 -12.61 2.28
CA CYS A 225 -15.58 -13.45 3.47
C CYS A 225 -16.72 -13.10 4.41
N TYR A 226 -17.47 -14.12 4.85
CA TYR A 226 -18.51 -13.95 5.86
C TYR A 226 -18.04 -14.61 7.15
N ILE A 227 -18.05 -13.84 8.23
CA ILE A 227 -17.62 -14.27 9.56
C ILE A 227 -18.85 -14.25 10.45
N GLU A 228 -19.10 -15.37 11.11
CA GLU A 228 -20.15 -15.50 12.12
C GLU A 228 -19.51 -16.05 13.38
N SER A 229 -19.70 -15.34 14.49
CA SER A 229 -19.09 -15.67 15.77
C SER A 229 -20.15 -15.86 16.84
N GLY A 230 -19.90 -16.82 17.73
CA GLY A 230 -20.79 -17.07 18.86
C GLY A 230 -20.40 -18.28 19.69
N HIS A 231 -21.36 -18.85 20.43
CA HIS A 231 -21.14 -19.99 21.32
C HIS A 231 -21.78 -21.27 20.79
N MET A 232 -21.26 -22.42 21.24
CA MET A 232 -21.93 -23.70 21.08
C MET A 232 -22.96 -23.88 22.19
N SER A 233 -24.21 -24.15 21.84
CA SER A 233 -25.29 -24.39 22.79
C SER A 233 -25.99 -25.72 22.51
N GLN A 234 -26.64 -26.30 23.52
CA GLN A 234 -27.53 -27.43 23.31
C GLN A 234 -28.76 -26.95 22.53
N VAL A 235 -28.96 -27.52 21.35
CA VAL A 235 -30.11 -27.29 20.50
C VAL A 235 -30.91 -28.59 20.45
N ALA A 236 -32.18 -28.51 20.83
CA ALA A 236 -33.12 -29.59 20.63
C ALA A 236 -33.47 -29.67 19.14
N SER A 237 -33.19 -30.80 18.50
CA SER A 237 -33.67 -31.09 17.15
C SER A 237 -34.59 -32.30 17.19
N TYR A 238 -35.81 -32.14 16.67
CA TYR A 238 -36.72 -33.26 16.45
C TYR A 238 -36.23 -34.08 15.26
N GLN A 239 -36.10 -35.39 15.45
CA GLN A 239 -35.77 -36.32 14.38
C GLN A 239 -36.99 -37.20 14.14
N LYS A 240 -37.56 -37.14 12.93
CA LYS A 240 -38.63 -38.07 12.53
C LYS A 240 -38.04 -39.46 12.40
N THR A 241 -38.47 -40.36 13.28
CA THR A 241 -38.29 -41.80 13.11
C THR A 241 -39.47 -42.33 12.30
N SER A 242 -39.29 -43.39 11.51
CA SER A 242 -40.37 -43.93 10.66
C SER A 242 -41.65 -44.17 11.48
N GLY A 243 -42.76 -43.51 11.11
CA GLY A 243 -44.00 -43.38 11.89
C GLY A 243 -44.23 -41.97 12.47
N ASN A 244 -45.37 -41.75 13.15
CA ASN A 244 -45.73 -40.46 13.78
C ASN A 244 -44.96 -40.17 15.10
N SER A 245 -43.83 -40.82 15.34
CA SER A 245 -43.07 -40.71 16.60
C SER A 245 -41.82 -39.85 16.42
N GLU A 246 -41.84 -38.65 17.02
CA GLU A 246 -40.69 -37.75 17.08
C GLU A 246 -39.92 -37.98 18.38
N THR A 247 -38.62 -38.25 18.28
CA THR A 247 -37.73 -38.35 19.44
C THR A 247 -36.84 -37.11 19.55
N LEU A 248 -36.78 -36.53 20.74
CA LEU A 248 -35.99 -35.35 21.08
C LEU A 248 -34.53 -35.77 21.31
N LYS A 249 -33.64 -35.47 20.36
CA LYS A 249 -32.20 -35.72 20.54
C LYS A 249 -31.51 -34.40 20.87
N LYS A 250 -30.84 -34.35 22.04
CA LYS A 250 -29.97 -33.22 22.39
C LYS A 250 -28.77 -33.22 21.44
N ARG A 251 -28.59 -32.17 20.66
CA ARG A 251 -27.40 -31.93 19.83
C ARG A 251 -26.79 -30.59 20.21
N PHE A 252 -25.53 -30.39 19.88
CA PHE A 252 -24.91 -29.07 19.99
C PHE A 252 -25.05 -28.34 18.65
N GLY A 253 -25.40 -27.07 18.69
CA GLY A 253 -25.48 -26.18 17.53
C GLY A 253 -24.77 -24.86 17.78
N PHE A 254 -24.45 -24.15 16.70
CA PHE A 254 -23.82 -22.84 16.76
C PHE A 254 -24.88 -21.75 16.94
N VAL A 255 -24.68 -20.88 17.92
CA VAL A 255 -25.53 -19.71 18.20
C VAL A 255 -24.69 -18.47 17.97
N ALA A 256 -25.02 -17.69 16.94
CA ALA A 256 -24.27 -16.51 16.49
C ALA A 256 -24.49 -15.26 17.36
N ASP A 257 -24.15 -15.33 18.64
CA ASP A 257 -24.40 -14.27 19.63
C ASP A 257 -23.26 -13.26 19.81
N LYS A 258 -22.05 -13.54 19.30
CA LYS A 258 -20.89 -12.61 19.32
C LYS A 258 -20.83 -11.67 18.12
N GLY A 259 -21.63 -11.95 17.10
CA GLY A 259 -21.89 -11.04 15.98
C GLY A 259 -21.37 -11.52 14.64
N LYS A 260 -21.76 -10.77 13.61
CA LYS A 260 -21.56 -11.11 12.19
C LYS A 260 -20.75 -10.03 11.47
N SER A 261 -20.02 -10.44 10.45
CA SER A 261 -19.26 -9.54 9.58
C SER A 261 -19.24 -10.04 8.14
N LEU A 262 -19.37 -9.13 7.19
CA LEU A 262 -19.21 -9.37 5.76
C LEU A 262 -18.06 -8.52 5.23
N TYR A 263 -17.04 -9.17 4.70
CA TYR A 263 -15.92 -8.52 4.02
C TYR A 263 -16.06 -8.69 2.52
N VAL A 264 -15.80 -7.62 1.77
CA VAL A 264 -15.85 -7.61 0.30
C VAL A 264 -14.57 -6.98 -0.24
N GLY A 265 -13.87 -7.70 -1.11
CA GLY A 265 -12.53 -7.36 -1.60
C GLY A 265 -11.41 -7.97 -0.73
N THR A 266 -10.17 -7.52 -0.94
CA THR A 266 -8.99 -8.01 -0.22
C THR A 266 -8.03 -6.87 0.09
N ARG A 267 -7.22 -7.01 1.16
CA ARG A 267 -6.13 -6.06 1.47
C ARG A 267 -5.12 -6.01 0.34
N ASP A 268 -4.84 -7.18 -0.25
CA ASP A 268 -3.89 -7.31 -1.34
C ASP A 268 -4.34 -6.60 -2.61
N ALA A 269 -5.63 -6.38 -2.83
CA ALA A 269 -6.12 -5.57 -3.94
C ALA A 269 -6.12 -4.05 -3.64
N GLY A 270 -5.76 -3.66 -2.40
CA GLY A 270 -5.77 -2.27 -1.94
C GLY A 270 -7.15 -1.67 -1.72
N LYS A 271 -8.21 -2.48 -1.73
CA LYS A 271 -9.59 -2.07 -1.43
C LYS A 271 -10.36 -3.21 -0.74
N MET A 272 -10.83 -2.96 0.48
CA MET A 272 -11.70 -3.89 1.20
C MET A 272 -12.78 -3.13 1.94
N LEU A 273 -14.03 -3.55 1.80
CA LEU A 273 -15.14 -3.10 2.62
C LEU A 273 -15.42 -4.14 3.70
N ARG A 274 -15.65 -3.69 4.94
CA ARG A 274 -16.08 -4.49 6.08
C ARG A 274 -17.40 -3.96 6.60
N VAL A 275 -18.42 -4.80 6.60
CA VAL A 275 -19.72 -4.50 7.21
C VAL A 275 -19.86 -5.38 8.43
N TYR A 276 -19.98 -4.82 9.63
CA TYR A 276 -19.98 -5.60 10.87
C TYR A 276 -20.85 -4.99 11.97
N GLU A 277 -21.34 -5.85 12.87
CA GLU A 277 -22.19 -5.44 14.00
C GLU A 277 -21.35 -4.76 15.11
N LYS A 278 -21.07 -3.47 14.91
CA LYS A 278 -20.27 -2.63 15.81
C LYS A 278 -20.86 -2.53 17.22
N GLY A 279 -22.19 -2.47 17.33
CA GLY A 279 -22.89 -2.45 18.62
C GLY A 279 -22.54 -3.65 19.48
N LYS A 280 -22.49 -4.86 18.89
CA LYS A 280 -22.07 -6.09 19.60
C LYS A 280 -20.58 -6.08 19.93
N GLN A 281 -19.73 -5.58 19.01
CA GLN A 281 -18.28 -5.48 19.24
C GLN A 281 -17.96 -4.62 20.48
N LEU A 282 -18.64 -3.47 20.61
CA LEU A 282 -18.42 -2.52 21.71
C LEU A 282 -19.29 -2.79 22.94
N LYS A 283 -20.17 -3.81 22.90
CA LYS A 283 -21.22 -4.05 23.91
C LYS A 283 -22.07 -2.79 24.17
N SER A 284 -22.40 -2.07 23.10
CA SER A 284 -23.18 -0.84 23.12
C SER A 284 -24.66 -1.09 23.43
N GLU A 285 -25.34 -0.07 23.96
CA GLU A 285 -26.80 -0.04 24.09
C GLU A 285 -27.51 -0.04 22.72
N HIS A 286 -26.84 0.48 21.67
CA HIS A 286 -27.31 0.43 20.29
C HIS A 286 -27.05 -0.95 19.67
N LYS A 287 -27.93 -1.92 19.97
CA LYS A 287 -27.78 -3.31 19.52
C LYS A 287 -27.79 -3.48 17.99
N ASP A 288 -28.50 -2.61 17.27
CA ASP A 288 -28.63 -2.64 15.82
C ASP A 288 -27.53 -1.83 15.09
N TRP A 289 -26.54 -1.33 15.82
CA TRP A 289 -25.42 -0.58 15.25
C TRP A 289 -24.56 -1.47 14.35
N VAL A 290 -24.60 -1.17 13.05
CA VAL A 290 -23.74 -1.76 12.02
C VAL A 290 -22.83 -0.70 11.41
N ARG A 291 -21.53 -0.97 11.35
CA ARG A 291 -20.54 -0.12 10.71
C ARG A 291 -20.19 -0.66 9.32
N TRP A 292 -20.15 0.25 8.35
CA TRP A 292 -19.68 0.04 6.98
C TRP A 292 -18.33 0.74 6.82
N GLU A 293 -17.24 -0.03 6.81
CA GLU A 293 -15.87 0.47 6.88
C GLU A 293 -15.08 0.09 5.64
N LEU A 294 -14.69 1.07 4.84
CA LEU A 294 -13.92 0.90 3.61
C LEU A 294 -12.44 1.20 3.85
N GLU A 295 -11.61 0.17 3.83
CA GLU A 295 -10.14 0.28 3.77
C GLU A 295 -9.68 0.50 2.32
N LEU A 296 -9.00 1.61 2.09
CA LEU A 296 -8.32 1.95 0.84
C LEU A 296 -6.81 2.06 1.10
N ARG A 297 -6.01 1.40 0.27
CA ARG A 297 -4.55 1.54 0.28
C ARG A 297 -4.07 2.17 -1.01
N ALA A 298 -2.94 2.88 -0.96
CA ALA A 298 -2.25 3.40 -2.13
C ALA A 298 -1.55 2.27 -2.91
N LYS A 299 -2.35 1.31 -3.38
CA LYS A 299 -1.95 0.21 -4.25
C LYS A 299 -2.62 0.38 -5.60
N ASP A 300 -1.79 0.55 -6.62
CA ASP A 300 -2.23 0.86 -7.98
C ASP A 300 -3.11 2.12 -8.04
N ARG A 301 -3.00 3.03 -7.07
CA ARG A 301 -3.78 4.27 -6.98
C ARG A 301 -3.06 5.32 -6.14
N VAL A 302 -3.37 6.58 -6.39
CA VAL A 302 -3.07 7.70 -5.50
C VAL A 302 -4.32 8.00 -4.68
N LEU A 303 -4.16 8.14 -3.37
CA LEU A 303 -5.23 8.53 -2.46
C LEU A 303 -5.18 10.06 -2.30
N PRO A 304 -6.20 10.81 -2.75
CA PRO A 304 -6.21 12.27 -2.64
C PRO A 304 -6.33 12.70 -1.18
N PHE A 305 -5.70 13.81 -0.80
CA PHE A 305 -5.81 14.33 0.57
C PHE A 305 -7.23 14.78 0.91
N ASP A 306 -7.99 15.23 -0.09
CA ASP A 306 -9.40 15.65 0.06
C ASP A 306 -10.31 14.55 0.62
N VAL A 307 -9.86 13.29 0.64
CA VAL A 307 -10.56 12.20 1.35
C VAL A 307 -10.76 12.50 2.85
N LEU A 308 -9.89 13.32 3.44
CA LEU A 308 -9.97 13.74 4.83
C LEU A 308 -11.07 14.78 5.07
N LEU A 309 -11.39 15.57 4.05
CA LEU A 309 -12.39 16.64 4.13
C LEU A 309 -13.78 16.16 3.72
N GLU A 310 -13.84 15.27 2.72
CA GLU A 310 -15.09 14.82 2.12
C GLU A 310 -15.24 13.28 2.08
N PRO A 311 -15.06 12.58 3.21
CA PRO A 311 -15.02 11.11 3.26
C PRO A 311 -16.28 10.44 2.67
N ASP A 312 -17.45 11.05 2.85
CA ASP A 312 -18.73 10.56 2.34
C ASP A 312 -18.71 10.32 0.82
N LYS A 313 -18.12 11.26 0.06
CA LYS A 313 -18.06 11.18 -1.40
C LYS A 313 -17.26 9.97 -1.85
N TYR A 314 -16.14 9.72 -1.17
CA TYR A 314 -15.24 8.61 -1.49
C TYR A 314 -15.79 7.27 -1.05
N LEU A 315 -16.47 7.22 0.10
CA LEU A 315 -17.16 6.02 0.56
C LEU A 315 -18.29 5.63 -0.39
N ALA A 316 -19.16 6.58 -0.75
CA ALA A 316 -20.27 6.35 -1.66
C ALA A 316 -19.80 5.95 -3.08
N GLY A 317 -18.70 6.52 -3.56
CA GLY A 317 -18.12 6.21 -4.87
C GLY A 317 -17.34 4.89 -4.95
N ALA A 318 -17.14 4.17 -3.84
CA ALA A 318 -16.30 2.97 -3.82
C ALA A 318 -16.99 1.71 -4.36
N TYR A 319 -18.30 1.60 -4.14
CA TYR A 319 -19.18 0.52 -4.63
C TYR A 319 -20.60 1.06 -4.84
N PRO A 320 -21.35 0.59 -5.86
CA PRO A 320 -22.77 0.94 -6.03
C PRO A 320 -23.62 0.73 -4.77
N ALA A 321 -23.32 -0.32 -4.00
CA ALA A 321 -23.96 -0.64 -2.72
C ALA A 321 -23.84 0.47 -1.67
N LEU A 322 -22.87 1.38 -1.79
CA LEU A 322 -22.59 2.45 -0.82
C LEU A 322 -23.19 3.80 -1.22
N SER A 323 -23.88 3.88 -2.36
CA SER A 323 -24.53 5.11 -2.86
C SER A 323 -25.54 5.72 -1.87
N PHE A 324 -26.03 4.95 -0.89
CA PHE A 324 -26.91 5.46 0.15
C PHE A 324 -26.23 6.42 1.14
N VAL A 325 -24.89 6.36 1.25
CA VAL A 325 -24.10 7.24 2.13
C VAL A 325 -24.16 8.68 1.62
N SER A 326 -23.93 8.88 0.32
CA SER A 326 -24.06 10.16 -0.37
C SER A 326 -24.62 9.93 -1.76
N LYS A 327 -25.89 10.31 -1.96
CA LYS A 327 -26.58 10.10 -3.23
C LYS A 327 -26.11 11.06 -4.32
N GLU A 328 -25.96 12.33 -3.95
CA GLU A 328 -25.74 13.44 -4.89
C GLU A 328 -24.27 13.63 -5.26
N ASN A 329 -23.35 13.31 -4.34
CA ASN A 329 -21.92 13.54 -4.52
C ASN A 329 -21.12 12.26 -4.31
N GLN A 330 -20.57 11.69 -5.39
CA GLN A 330 -19.78 10.46 -5.37
C GLN A 330 -18.45 10.68 -6.09
N CYS A 331 -17.34 10.31 -5.45
CA CYS A 331 -16.01 10.40 -6.03
C CYS A 331 -15.36 9.02 -6.08
N ARG A 332 -14.97 8.58 -7.28
CA ARG A 332 -14.29 7.31 -7.47
C ARG A 332 -12.78 7.53 -7.61
N ILE A 333 -12.00 6.85 -6.78
CA ILE A 333 -10.54 6.85 -6.91
C ILE A 333 -10.12 5.90 -8.05
N ALA A 334 -9.48 6.48 -9.07
CA ALA A 334 -8.97 5.73 -10.21
C ALA A 334 -7.89 4.71 -9.79
N THR A 335 -7.73 3.66 -10.60
CA THR A 335 -6.68 2.65 -10.40
C THR A 335 -5.78 2.66 -11.62
N HIS A 336 -4.52 3.03 -11.44
CA HIS A 336 -3.48 2.93 -12.47
C HIS A 336 -3.02 1.48 -12.56
N LYS A 337 -3.42 0.78 -13.61
CA LYS A 337 -2.99 -0.60 -13.84
C LYS A 337 -1.58 -0.59 -14.43
N ARG A 338 -0.53 -0.69 -13.61
CA ARG A 338 0.83 -1.11 -14.08
C ARG A 338 0.86 -2.62 -14.41
N LYS A 339 -0.16 -3.11 -15.13
CA LYS A 339 -0.39 -4.55 -15.31
C LYS A 339 0.59 -5.21 -16.27
N TRP A 340 1.18 -4.46 -17.20
CA TRP A 340 1.92 -5.06 -18.30
C TRP A 340 3.17 -5.81 -17.82
N PHE A 341 4.12 -5.11 -17.17
CA PHE A 341 5.38 -5.71 -16.71
C PHE A 341 5.15 -6.86 -15.73
N THR A 342 4.24 -6.70 -14.75
CA THR A 342 3.92 -7.78 -13.80
C THR A 342 3.29 -8.99 -14.50
N SER A 343 2.50 -8.79 -15.56
CA SER A 343 1.92 -9.90 -16.31
C SER A 343 2.99 -10.65 -17.11
N VAL A 344 3.96 -9.94 -17.67
CA VAL A 344 5.13 -10.51 -18.37
C VAL A 344 5.98 -11.32 -17.37
N ASP A 345 6.38 -10.74 -16.24
CA ASP A 345 7.18 -11.44 -15.21
C ASP A 345 6.49 -12.71 -14.71
N ASN A 346 5.18 -12.64 -14.47
CA ASN A 346 4.39 -13.81 -14.08
C ASN A 346 4.26 -14.83 -15.23
N ALA A 347 4.26 -14.39 -16.50
CA ALA A 347 4.25 -15.30 -17.65
C ALA A 347 5.55 -16.05 -17.78
N VAL A 348 6.67 -15.35 -17.69
CA VAL A 348 8.00 -15.95 -17.70
C VAL A 348 8.16 -16.92 -16.53
N ARG A 349 7.76 -16.53 -15.31
CA ARG A 349 7.87 -17.42 -14.13
C ARG A 349 6.99 -18.67 -14.23
N ASN A 350 5.76 -18.52 -14.72
CA ASN A 350 4.87 -19.66 -14.92
C ASN A 350 5.39 -20.58 -16.03
N GLY A 351 5.87 -20.02 -17.14
CA GLY A 351 6.51 -20.77 -18.22
C GLY A 351 7.74 -21.53 -17.75
N ALA A 352 8.60 -20.90 -16.94
CA ALA A 352 9.75 -21.56 -16.33
C ALA A 352 9.34 -22.72 -15.42
N THR A 353 8.29 -22.55 -14.61
CA THR A 353 7.77 -23.62 -13.75
C THR A 353 7.18 -24.78 -14.55
N GLN A 354 6.40 -24.48 -15.59
CA GLN A 354 5.68 -25.49 -16.39
C GLN A 354 6.62 -26.25 -17.34
N CYS A 355 7.47 -25.52 -18.06
CA CYS A 355 8.26 -26.08 -19.15
C CYS A 355 9.74 -26.25 -18.79
N GLY A 356 10.24 -25.66 -17.70
CA GLY A 356 11.68 -25.65 -17.38
C GLY A 356 12.26 -27.06 -17.17
N LYS A 357 11.52 -27.98 -16.55
CA LYS A 357 11.96 -29.37 -16.39
C LYS A 357 12.06 -30.10 -17.73
N LEU A 358 11.11 -29.85 -18.63
CA LEU A 358 11.10 -30.43 -19.98
C LEU A 358 12.25 -29.88 -20.83
N VAL A 359 12.45 -28.56 -20.82
CA VAL A 359 13.57 -27.90 -21.50
C VAL A 359 14.91 -28.47 -20.99
N ASN A 360 15.05 -28.66 -19.68
CA ASN A 360 16.25 -29.25 -19.10
C ASN A 360 16.44 -30.72 -19.52
N PHE A 361 15.37 -31.51 -19.63
CA PHE A 361 15.43 -32.87 -20.17
C PHE A 361 15.87 -32.89 -21.65
N MET A 362 15.32 -32.02 -22.49
CA MET A 362 15.72 -31.90 -23.90
C MET A 362 17.21 -31.56 -24.03
N ARG A 363 17.71 -30.66 -23.18
CA ARG A 363 19.12 -30.29 -23.17
C ARG A 363 20.04 -31.41 -22.67
N GLN A 364 19.68 -32.05 -21.56
CA GLN A 364 20.58 -33.00 -20.86
C GLN A 364 20.48 -34.44 -21.36
N CYS A 365 19.33 -34.84 -21.90
CA CYS A 365 19.05 -36.22 -22.27
C CYS A 365 18.85 -36.42 -23.76
N LEU A 366 18.52 -35.36 -24.51
CA LEU A 366 18.38 -35.40 -25.97
C LEU A 366 19.50 -34.65 -26.70
N ASP A 367 20.47 -34.10 -25.95
CA ASP A 367 21.60 -33.31 -26.46
C ASP A 367 21.21 -32.22 -27.47
N MET A 368 20.03 -31.63 -27.29
CA MET A 368 19.55 -30.56 -28.15
C MET A 368 20.15 -29.22 -27.74
N ASP A 369 20.52 -28.40 -28.72
CA ASP A 369 20.95 -27.03 -28.47
C ASP A 369 19.76 -26.08 -28.23
N ASP A 370 20.05 -24.90 -27.69
CA ASP A 370 19.04 -23.91 -27.33
C ASP A 370 18.17 -23.48 -28.52
N SER A 371 18.75 -23.38 -29.72
CA SER A 371 18.02 -22.98 -30.93
C SER A 371 17.06 -24.07 -31.41
N GLN A 372 17.49 -25.33 -31.33
CA GLN A 372 16.68 -26.50 -31.65
C GLN A 372 15.50 -26.64 -30.70
N ILE A 373 15.73 -26.43 -29.39
CA ILE A 373 14.68 -26.50 -28.37
C ILE A 373 13.66 -25.38 -28.57
N VAL A 374 14.11 -24.13 -28.76
CA VAL A 374 13.21 -23.00 -29.02
C VAL A 374 12.39 -23.26 -30.28
N ARG A 375 13.05 -23.65 -31.39
CA ARG A 375 12.36 -23.96 -32.64
C ARG A 375 11.35 -25.09 -32.47
N LEU A 376 11.68 -26.16 -31.75
CA LEU A 376 10.74 -27.27 -31.51
C LEU A 376 9.51 -26.81 -30.72
N LEU A 377 9.69 -25.92 -29.74
CA LEU A 377 8.61 -25.43 -28.90
C LEU A 377 7.78 -24.29 -29.54
N THR A 378 8.28 -23.64 -30.59
CA THR A 378 7.60 -22.47 -31.17
C THR A 378 7.35 -22.57 -32.68
N ASN A 379 7.78 -23.63 -33.38
CA ASN A 379 7.60 -23.77 -34.83
C ASN A 379 6.13 -23.79 -35.30
N HIS A 380 5.22 -24.16 -34.41
CA HIS A 380 3.80 -24.19 -34.66
C HIS A 380 3.11 -22.85 -34.35
N LEU A 381 3.85 -21.86 -33.87
CA LEU A 381 3.35 -20.55 -33.48
C LEU A 381 3.77 -19.49 -34.50
N GLU A 382 2.84 -18.61 -34.86
CA GLU A 382 3.09 -17.40 -35.63
C GLU A 382 3.64 -16.27 -34.73
N SER A 383 4.28 -15.26 -35.34
CA SER A 383 4.95 -14.18 -34.60
C SER A 383 4.03 -13.36 -33.70
N HIS A 384 2.72 -13.38 -33.97
CA HIS A 384 1.69 -12.67 -33.19
C HIS A 384 1.01 -13.56 -32.13
N GLU A 385 1.26 -14.87 -32.13
CA GLU A 385 0.70 -15.83 -31.18
C GLU A 385 1.44 -15.78 -29.84
N ILE A 386 1.18 -14.72 -29.09
CA ILE A 386 1.65 -14.53 -27.71
C ILE A 386 0.52 -14.85 -26.73
N PRO A 387 0.81 -15.15 -25.45
CA PRO A 387 -0.24 -15.38 -24.46
C PRO A 387 -1.25 -14.23 -24.41
N ASP A 388 -2.54 -14.50 -24.58
CA ASP A 388 -3.62 -13.49 -24.68
C ASP A 388 -3.59 -12.42 -23.59
N ARG A 389 -3.19 -12.80 -22.38
CA ARG A 389 -3.07 -11.87 -21.25
C ARG A 389 -1.99 -10.80 -21.44
N LEU A 390 -1.00 -11.06 -22.28
CA LEU A 390 0.08 -10.14 -22.66
C LEU A 390 -0.26 -9.36 -23.94
N ASN A 391 -1.22 -9.86 -24.72
CA ASN A 391 -1.79 -9.18 -25.88
C ASN A 391 -2.77 -8.08 -25.41
N GLN A 392 -2.23 -7.03 -24.78
CA GLN A 392 -3.00 -5.89 -24.30
C GLN A 392 -3.03 -4.78 -25.36
N PRO A 393 -4.17 -4.10 -25.56
CA PRO A 393 -4.22 -2.93 -26.42
C PRO A 393 -3.28 -1.84 -25.86
N VAL A 394 -2.61 -1.13 -26.77
CA VAL A 394 -1.80 0.04 -26.43
C VAL A 394 -2.74 1.13 -25.92
N TYR A 395 -2.55 1.59 -24.69
CA TYR A 395 -3.22 2.77 -24.17
C TYR A 395 -2.32 3.97 -24.46
N GLU A 396 -2.89 5.08 -24.91
CA GLU A 396 -2.16 6.35 -24.98
C GLU A 396 -1.65 6.69 -23.57
N ASP A 397 -0.38 7.08 -23.50
CA ASP A 397 0.22 7.60 -22.27
C ASP A 397 -0.55 8.86 -21.86
N THR A 398 -1.08 8.89 -20.63
CA THR A 398 -1.52 10.15 -20.04
C THR A 398 -0.29 11.03 -19.79
N ASP A 399 -0.45 12.35 -19.68
CA ASP A 399 0.67 13.26 -19.37
C ASP A 399 1.45 12.85 -18.10
N GLU A 400 0.79 12.15 -17.16
CA GLU A 400 1.38 11.58 -15.94
C GLU A 400 2.25 10.32 -16.19
N SER A 401 2.05 9.64 -17.31
CA SER A 401 2.73 8.39 -17.72
C SER A 401 4.05 8.66 -18.45
N SER A 402 4.17 9.84 -19.08
CA SER A 402 5.28 10.29 -19.91
C SER A 402 6.65 10.36 -19.20
N GLY A 403 6.67 10.34 -17.86
CA GLY A 403 7.89 10.34 -17.04
C GLY A 403 8.57 8.96 -16.89
N ILE A 404 7.97 7.87 -17.38
CA ILE A 404 8.52 6.52 -17.23
C ILE A 404 9.14 6.08 -18.57
N ARG A 405 10.47 6.13 -18.69
CA ARG A 405 11.18 5.61 -19.88
C ARG A 405 10.88 4.11 -20.11
N LEU A 406 9.99 3.81 -21.05
CA LEU A 406 9.69 2.47 -21.55
C LEU A 406 10.83 1.96 -22.45
N ARG A 407 11.99 1.61 -21.87
CA ARG A 407 13.19 1.19 -22.64
C ARG A 407 13.12 -0.18 -23.33
N CYS A 408 11.98 -0.87 -23.35
CA CYS A 408 11.89 -2.24 -23.89
C CYS A 408 10.65 -2.57 -24.74
N MET A 409 9.91 -1.59 -25.27
CA MET A 409 8.88 -1.90 -26.28
C MET A 409 9.54 -2.12 -27.65
N LYS A 410 9.65 -3.37 -28.09
CA LYS A 410 9.64 -3.66 -29.53
C LYS A 410 8.19 -3.51 -29.98
N PHE A 411 7.89 -2.43 -30.69
CA PHE A 411 6.61 -2.25 -31.36
C PHE A 411 6.53 -3.27 -32.50
N ILE A 412 5.42 -4.01 -32.57
CA ILE A 412 5.01 -4.66 -33.82
C ILE A 412 4.24 -3.58 -34.58
N GLU A 413 4.80 -3.10 -35.68
CA GLU A 413 4.11 -2.17 -36.57
C GLU A 413 2.94 -2.91 -37.27
N PRO A 414 1.72 -2.35 -37.29
CA PRO A 414 0.56 -3.03 -37.86
C PRO A 414 0.56 -3.17 -39.40
N ASP A 415 1.45 -2.47 -40.11
CA ASP A 415 1.31 -2.26 -41.55
C ASP A 415 2.51 -2.79 -42.36
N ASN A 416 2.77 -4.10 -42.30
CA ASN A 416 3.63 -4.75 -43.29
C ASN A 416 2.91 -5.95 -43.94
N HIS A 417 1.76 -5.64 -44.55
CA HIS A 417 1.17 -6.44 -45.61
C HIS A 417 1.41 -5.74 -46.96
N ASP A 418 2.67 -5.68 -47.40
CA ASP A 418 2.95 -5.44 -48.81
C ASP A 418 2.87 -6.77 -49.56
N ILE A 419 1.67 -7.03 -50.08
CA ILE A 419 1.42 -7.93 -51.20
C ILE A 419 1.43 -7.06 -52.46
N TYR A 420 2.09 -7.56 -53.52
CA TYR A 420 2.34 -6.96 -54.87
C TYR A 420 3.57 -6.02 -54.93
N SER A 421 4.56 -6.19 -55.81
CA SER A 421 4.53 -6.68 -57.20
C SER A 421 5.75 -7.53 -57.60
N LEU A 422 5.48 -8.48 -58.50
CA LEU A 422 6.43 -9.14 -59.40
C LEU A 422 7.26 -8.12 -60.20
N ALA A 423 8.58 -8.26 -60.15
CA ALA A 423 9.53 -8.25 -61.27
C ALA A 423 10.93 -8.60 -60.76
#